data_AF-A0A7V2AVY7-F1
#
_entry.id   AF-A0A7V2AVY7-F1
#
_cell.length_a   1.000
_cell.length_b   1.000
_cell.length_c   1.000
_cell.angle_alpha   90.00
_cell.angle_beta   90.00
_cell.angle_gamma   90.00
#
_symmetry.space_group_name_H-M   'P 1'
#
loop_
_entity.id
_entity.type
_entity.pdbx_description
1 polymer ?
#
loop_
_entity_poly.entity_id
_entity_poly.type
_entity_poly.pdbx_seq_one_letter_code
_entity_poly.pdbx_strand_id
1 'polypeptide(L)'
;MDWTFTDEQKMLREMVRKFVDNELKPIAEKIDEEEKIPRDLIAKMAELGFLGIAFPVEYGGAGMGEMGYCIMQEEIGRGCASTATFIGAHQSIGASGIYM
;
A
#
# COMPACT_ATOMS: atom_id res chain seq x y z
N MET A 1 -5.19 16.21 -23.26
CA MET A 1 -4.93 15.05 -22.39
C MET A 1 -4.99 15.54 -20.97
N ASP A 2 -5.78 14.87 -20.13
CA ASP A 2 -5.91 15.20 -18.71
C ASP A 2 -5.00 14.26 -17.91
N TRP A 3 -4.17 14.84 -17.05
CA TRP A 3 -3.17 14.14 -16.22
C TRP A 3 -3.51 14.21 -14.74
N THR A 4 -4.69 14.72 -14.40
CA THR A 4 -5.14 14.83 -13.02
C THR A 4 -5.68 13.49 -12.52
N PHE A 5 -5.53 13.24 -11.22
CA PHE A 5 -6.16 12.09 -10.58
C PHE A 5 -7.68 12.25 -10.55
N THR A 6 -8.38 11.12 -10.67
CA THR A 6 -9.81 11.04 -10.38
C THR A 6 -10.07 11.36 -8.90
N ASP A 7 -11.31 11.68 -8.55
CA ASP A 7 -11.64 11.97 -7.15
C ASP A 7 -11.45 10.75 -6.25
N GLU A 8 -11.74 9.55 -6.76
CA GLU A 8 -11.45 8.28 -6.08
C GLU A 8 -9.94 8.09 -5.82
N GLN A 9 -9.09 8.39 -6.80
CA GLN A 9 -7.63 8.34 -6.64
C GLN A 9 -7.11 9.39 -5.65
N LYS A 10 -7.69 10.60 -5.63
CA LYS A 10 -7.37 11.62 -4.60
C LYS A 10 -7.77 11.14 -3.21
N MET A 11 -8.96 10.55 -3.07
CA MET A 11 -9.43 9.98 -1.79
C MET A 11 -8.51 8.85 -1.32
N LEU A 12 -8.10 7.96 -2.23
CA LEU A 12 -7.12 6.92 -1.93
C LEU A 12 -5.82 7.53 -1.42
N ARG A 13 -5.25 8.51 -2.13
CA ARG A 13 -4.02 9.19 -1.72
C ARG A 13 -4.12 9.76 -0.31
N GLU A 14 -5.21 10.47 -0.02
CA GLU A 14 -5.44 11.06 1.31
C GLU A 14 -5.60 10.00 2.41
N MET A 15 -6.25 8.87 2.11
CA MET A 15 -6.37 7.76 3.04
C MET A 15 -5.01 7.13 3.35
N VAL A 16 -4.22 6.80 2.32
CA VAL A 16 -2.89 6.21 2.50
C VAL A 16 -1.96 7.20 3.21
N ARG A 17 -2.01 8.49 2.85
CA ARG A 17 -1.23 9.55 3.51
C ARG A 17 -1.50 9.60 5.01
N LYS A 18 -2.77 9.58 5.42
CA LYS A 18 -3.14 9.58 6.85
C LYS A 18 -2.65 8.33 7.57
N PHE A 19 -2.79 7.15 6.97
CA PHE A 19 -2.23 5.93 7.52
C PHE A 19 -0.71 6.06 7.70
N VAL A 20 -0.02 6.58 6.68
CA VAL A 20 1.43 6.74 6.70
C VAL A 20 1.86 7.70 7.81
N ASP A 21 1.21 8.86 7.92
CA ASP A 21 1.60 9.88 8.90
C ASP A 21 1.30 9.44 10.35
N ASN A 22 0.21 8.69 10.58
CA ASN A 22 -0.23 8.33 11.93
C ASN A 22 0.27 6.96 12.41
N GLU A 23 0.44 6.00 11.52
CA GLU A 23 0.69 4.59 11.88
C GLU A 23 2.07 4.09 11.43
N LEU A 24 2.57 4.53 10.27
CA LEU A 24 3.81 4.00 9.70
C LEU A 24 5.04 4.84 10.06
N LYS A 25 5.01 6.14 9.77
CA LYS A 25 6.14 7.06 10.01
C LYS A 25 6.64 7.05 11.45
N PRO A 26 5.78 7.06 12.49
CA PRO A 26 6.24 7.07 13.88
C PRO A 26 7.08 5.84 14.27
N ILE A 27 6.97 4.74 13.52
CA ILE A 27 7.67 3.48 13.81
C ILE A 27 8.68 3.09 12.72
N ALA A 28 8.91 3.94 11.71
CA ALA A 28 9.76 3.60 10.57
C ALA A 28 11.22 3.36 10.98
N GLU A 29 11.77 4.16 11.90
CA GLU A 29 13.12 3.97 12.45
C GLU A 29 13.24 2.64 13.20
N LYS A 30 12.23 2.30 14.02
CA LYS A 30 12.19 1.02 14.72
C LYS A 30 12.14 -0.17 13.75
N ILE A 31 11.39 -0.06 12.65
CA ILE A 31 11.33 -1.10 11.61
C ILE A 31 12.72 -1.33 10.99
N ASP A 32 13.49 -0.25 10.79
CA ASP A 32 14.85 -0.31 10.26
C ASP A 32 15.81 -0.96 11.26
N GLU A 33 15.85 -0.48 12.50
CA GLU A 33 16.73 -0.99 13.56
C GLU A 33 16.46 -2.45 13.92
N GLU A 34 15.18 -2.86 13.97
CA GLU A 34 14.78 -4.23 14.33
C GLU A 34 14.71 -5.16 13.11
N GLU A 35 14.93 -4.65 11.89
CA GLU A 35 14.79 -5.37 10.62
C GLU A 35 13.44 -6.09 10.48
N LYS A 36 12.38 -5.53 11.08
CA LYS A 36 11.10 -6.23 11.26
C LYS A 36 9.91 -5.30 11.12
N ILE A 37 9.03 -5.65 10.18
CA ILE A 37 7.72 -5.02 10.04
C ILE A 37 6.76 -5.68 11.06
N PRO A 38 6.14 -4.91 11.97
CA PRO A 38 5.21 -5.45 12.96
C PRO A 38 4.01 -6.16 12.31
N ARG A 39 3.65 -7.33 12.84
CA ARG A 39 2.50 -8.11 12.34
C ARG A 39 1.18 -7.34 12.43
N ASP A 40 1.00 -6.56 13.49
CA ASP A 40 -0.21 -5.75 13.68
C ASP A 40 -0.32 -4.65 12.63
N LEU A 41 0.81 -4.06 12.20
CA LEU A 41 0.83 -3.09 11.10
C LEU A 41 0.43 -3.75 9.78
N ILE A 42 0.93 -4.96 9.52
CA ILE A 42 0.57 -5.75 8.33
C ILE A 42 -0.93 -6.08 8.35
N ALA A 43 -1.47 -6.49 9.50
CA ALA A 43 -2.90 -6.74 9.66
C ALA A 43 -3.75 -5.49 9.38
N LYS A 44 -3.37 -4.32 9.94
CA LYS A 44 -4.05 -3.05 9.62
C LYS A 44 -4.02 -2.72 8.13
N MET A 45 -2.88 -2.91 7.46
CA MET A 45 -2.78 -2.69 6.00
C MET A 45 -3.67 -3.66 5.21
N ALA A 46 -3.80 -4.91 5.67
CA ALA A 46 -4.69 -5.89 5.06
C ALA A 46 -6.17 -5.49 5.22
N GLU A 47 -6.58 -5.06 6.41
CA GLU A 47 -7.95 -4.58 6.69
C GLU A 47 -8.31 -3.35 5.86
N LEU A 48 -7.34 -2.48 5.57
CA LEU A 48 -7.50 -1.30 4.70
C LEU A 48 -7.47 -1.64 3.20
N GLY A 49 -7.23 -2.91 2.83
CA GLY A 49 -7.17 -3.35 1.44
C GLY A 49 -5.85 -3.03 0.72
N PHE A 50 -4.83 -2.54 1.43
CA PHE A 50 -3.57 -2.10 0.81
C PHE A 50 -2.77 -3.27 0.23
N LEU A 51 -2.88 -4.47 0.81
CA LEU A 51 -2.16 -5.65 0.32
C LEU A 51 -2.77 -6.26 -0.96
N GLY A 52 -3.97 -5.82 -1.36
CA GLY A 52 -4.68 -6.33 -2.53
C GLY A 52 -5.15 -5.21 -3.47
N ILE A 53 -4.52 -4.03 -3.41
CA ILE A 53 -5.14 -2.81 -3.92
C ILE A 53 -5.39 -2.81 -5.44
N ALA A 54 -4.51 -3.47 -6.19
CA ALA A 54 -4.59 -3.54 -7.65
C ALA A 54 -5.60 -4.58 -8.15
N PHE A 55 -5.94 -5.56 -7.32
CA PHE A 55 -6.69 -6.74 -7.77
C PHE A 55 -8.21 -6.50 -7.75
N PRO A 56 -8.97 -7.13 -8.65
CA PRO A 56 -10.43 -7.04 -8.69
C PRO A 56 -11.11 -7.46 -7.38
N VAL A 57 -12.25 -6.82 -7.09
CA VAL A 57 -13.08 -7.12 -5.90
C VAL A 57 -13.61 -8.55 -5.89
N GLU A 58 -13.84 -9.16 -7.07
CA GLU A 58 -14.27 -10.56 -7.19
C GLU A 58 -13.27 -11.58 -6.61
N TYR A 59 -11.99 -11.20 -6.49
CA TYR A 59 -10.94 -12.00 -5.85
C TYR A 59 -10.60 -11.52 -4.43
N GLY A 60 -11.40 -10.59 -3.87
CA GLY A 60 -11.17 -9.99 -2.56
C GLY A 60 -10.14 -8.84 -2.55
N GLY A 61 -9.77 -8.31 -3.72
CA GLY A 61 -8.94 -7.11 -3.84
C GLY A 61 -9.72 -5.79 -3.68
N ALA A 62 -9.02 -4.66 -3.74
CA ALA A 62 -9.65 -3.33 -3.60
C ALA A 62 -10.12 -2.72 -4.93
N GLY A 63 -9.78 -3.31 -6.08
CA GLY A 63 -10.27 -2.90 -7.40
C GLY A 63 -9.73 -1.58 -7.94
N MET A 64 -8.64 -1.04 -7.40
CA MET A 64 -8.11 0.28 -7.78
C MET A 64 -7.10 0.24 -8.94
N GLY A 65 -6.77 -0.96 -9.41
CA GLY A 65 -5.83 -1.19 -10.51
C GLY A 65 -4.41 -0.65 -10.25
N GLU A 66 -3.63 -0.59 -11.31
CA GLU A 66 -2.21 -0.21 -11.24
C GLU A 66 -1.99 1.24 -10.77
N MET A 67 -2.87 2.17 -11.17
CA MET A 67 -2.76 3.56 -10.71
C MET A 67 -2.99 3.68 -9.20
N GLY A 68 -3.94 2.92 -8.64
CA GLY A 68 -4.14 2.86 -7.19
C GLY A 68 -2.93 2.28 -6.46
N TYR A 69 -2.35 1.21 -7.01
CA TYR A 69 -1.10 0.64 -6.49
C TYR A 69 0.05 1.64 -6.50
N CYS A 70 0.26 2.37 -7.60
CA CYS A 70 1.29 3.41 -7.70
C CYS A 70 1.09 4.54 -6.67
N ILE A 71 -0.14 5.05 -6.54
CA ILE A 71 -0.47 6.10 -5.56
C ILE A 71 -0.19 5.63 -4.14
N MET A 72 -0.61 4.41 -3.81
CA MET A 72 -0.36 3.82 -2.50
C MET A 72 1.14 3.63 -2.25
N GLN A 73 1.88 3.10 -3.22
CA GLN A 73 3.33 2.89 -3.08
C GLN A 73 4.10 4.20 -2.91
N GLU A 74 3.71 5.27 -3.61
CA GLU A 74 4.32 6.60 -3.43
C GLU A 74 4.15 7.08 -1.98
N GLU A 75 2.94 7.00 -1.42
CA GLU A 75 2.68 7.46 -0.06
C GLU A 75 3.31 6.53 1.01
N ILE A 76 3.25 5.20 0.85
CA ILE A 76 3.92 4.26 1.77
C ILE A 76 5.43 4.47 1.74
N GLY A 77 6.03 4.62 0.55
CA GLY A 77 7.45 4.87 0.36
C GLY A 77 7.92 6.19 0.99
N ARG A 78 7.06 7.22 1.02
CA ARG A 78 7.31 8.49 1.76
C ARG A 78 7.44 8.25 3.27
N GLY A 79 6.87 7.17 3.79
CA GLY A 79 6.92 6.81 5.21
C GLY A 79 8.02 5.83 5.59
N CYS A 80 8.08 4.69 4.88
CA CYS A 80 9.03 3.60 5.17
C CYS A 80 9.29 2.79 3.90
N ALA A 81 10.53 2.86 3.39
CA ALA A 81 10.94 2.12 2.20
C ALA A 81 10.84 0.61 2.39
N SER A 82 11.23 0.06 3.55
CA SER A 82 11.15 -1.38 3.84
C SER A 82 9.70 -1.90 3.76
N THR A 83 8.74 -1.11 4.24
CA THR A 83 7.31 -1.47 4.13
C THR A 83 6.81 -1.38 2.69
N ALA A 84 7.22 -0.35 1.93
CA ALA A 84 6.89 -0.24 0.51
C ALA A 84 7.45 -1.43 -0.30
N THR A 85 8.68 -1.86 -0.01
CA THR A 85 9.30 -3.04 -0.65
C THR A 85 8.54 -4.32 -0.30
N PHE A 86 8.14 -4.49 0.96
CA PHE A 86 7.33 -5.62 1.39
C PHE A 86 6.00 -5.71 0.62
N ILE A 87 5.24 -4.60 0.54
CA ILE A 87 3.97 -4.57 -0.20
C ILE A 87 4.23 -4.80 -1.70
N GLY A 88 5.28 -4.19 -2.23
CA GLY A 88 5.67 -4.33 -3.64
C GLY A 88 5.92 -5.79 -4.00
N ALA A 89 6.78 -6.49 -3.25
CA ALA A 89 7.04 -7.91 -3.50
C ALA A 89 5.78 -8.77 -3.32
N HIS A 90 4.96 -8.49 -2.30
CA HIS A 90 3.71 -9.21 -2.07
C HIS A 90 2.76 -9.09 -3.26
N GLN A 91 2.51 -7.88 -3.78
CA GLN A 91 1.54 -7.67 -4.85
C GLN A 91 2.11 -7.91 -6.25
N SER A 92 3.27 -7.34 -6.58
CA SER A 92 3.78 -7.32 -7.96
C SER A 92 4.52 -8.58 -8.38
N ILE A 93 4.89 -9.43 -7.41
CA ILE A 93 5.55 -10.72 -7.66
C ILE A 93 4.70 -11.87 -7.12
N GLY A 94 4.37 -11.83 -5.82
CA GLY A 94 3.67 -12.93 -5.15
C GLY A 94 2.24 -13.15 -5.67
N ALA A 95 1.38 -12.15 -5.47
CA ALA A 95 -0.03 -12.25 -5.85
C ALA A 95 -0.24 -12.17 -7.37
N SER A 96 0.50 -11.30 -8.07
CA SER A 96 0.42 -11.18 -9.53
C SER A 96 0.76 -12.51 -10.23
N GLY A 97 1.75 -13.26 -9.73
CA GLY A 97 2.14 -14.57 -10.28
C GLY A 97 1.07 -15.66 -10.15
N ILE A 98 0.05 -15.45 -9.29
CA ILE A 98 -1.11 -16.33 -9.16
C ILE A 98 -2.29 -15.81 -9.99
N TYR A 99 -2.42 -14.50 -10.10
CA TYR A 99 -3.53 -13.84 -10.80
C TYR A 99 -3.43 -13.94 -12.34
N MET A 100 -2.21 -13.94 -12.90
CA MET A 100 -1.95 -14.06 -14.34
C MET A 100 -2.21 -15.47 -14.88
#